data_AF-A0A3M1PP72-F1
#
_entry.id   AF-A0A3M1PP72-F1
#
_cell.length_a   1.000
_cell.length_b   1.000
_cell.length_c   1.000
_cell.angle_alpha   90.00
_cell.angle_beta   90.00
_cell.angle_gamma   90.00
#
_symmetry.space_group_name_H-M   'P 1'
#
loop_
_entity.id
_entity.type
_entity.pdbx_description
1 polymer ?
#
loop_
_entity_poly.entity_id
_entity_poly.type
_entity_poly.pdbx_seq_one_letter_code
_entity_poly.pdbx_strand_id
1 'polypeptide(L)'
;MEIFSRVLYALYSTSGENIAAIRIAAESCRNRYIERQIKDYVIPRMLRDGKSFVECLSRANCFTLTAVRRLKSGEESGTLRESALQLANYYEAETKHKMKRLTDIANLAVSIIITIMILVLTLVSSEIGFVSPPSPLSR
;
A
#
# COMPACT_ATOMS: atom_id res chain seq x y z
N MET A 1 6.44 -1.81 4.82
CA MET A 1 7.47 -1.05 4.10
C MET A 1 7.40 0.43 4.37
N GLU A 2 6.22 1.07 4.24
CA GLU A 2 6.03 2.47 4.64
C GLU A 2 6.55 2.77 6.06
N ILE A 3 6.08 2.01 7.06
CA ILE A 3 6.49 2.19 8.47
C ILE A 3 8.01 1.97 8.63
N PHE A 4 8.57 0.95 7.98
CA PHE A 4 10.03 0.72 7.97
C PHE A 4 10.77 1.98 7.55
N SER A 5 10.46 2.47 6.34
CA SER A 5 11.18 3.56 5.70
C SER A 5 10.99 4.88 6.44
N ARG A 6 9.82 5.09 7.06
CA ARG A 6 9.54 6.28 7.87
C ARG A 6 10.27 6.29 9.20
N VAL A 7 10.31 5.16 9.90
CA VAL A 7 11.08 5.01 11.15
C VAL A 7 12.58 5.06 10.86
N LEU A 8 13.01 4.43 9.75
CA LEU A 8 14.40 4.55 9.28
C LEU A 8 14.74 6.01 9.02
N TYR A 9 13.95 6.76 8.24
CA TYR A 9 14.16 8.20 8.04
C TYR A 9 14.28 8.99 9.34
N ALA A 10 13.40 8.72 10.31
CA ALA A 10 13.35 9.46 11.57
C ALA A 10 14.57 9.21 12.47
N LEU A 11 15.12 8.00 12.45
CA LEU A 11 16.19 7.57 13.36
C LEU A 11 17.58 7.50 12.70
N TYR A 12 17.63 7.42 11.38
CA TYR A 12 18.87 7.32 10.63
C TYR A 12 19.54 8.68 10.57
N SER A 13 20.60 8.86 11.35
CA SER A 13 21.42 10.07 11.40
C SER A 13 22.46 10.07 10.28
N THR A 14 22.81 11.25 9.77
CA THR A 14 23.84 11.46 8.74
C THR A 14 25.24 10.99 9.17
N SER A 15 25.50 10.79 10.47
CA SER A 15 26.82 10.50 11.04
C SER A 15 27.20 9.02 11.15
N GLY A 16 26.50 8.09 10.48
CA GLY A 16 26.95 6.69 10.35
C GLY A 16 25.82 5.67 10.20
N GLU A 17 26.19 4.43 9.85
CA GLU A 17 25.27 3.29 9.79
C GLU A 17 24.71 2.97 11.20
N ASN A 18 23.54 3.52 11.52
CA ASN A 18 22.92 3.27 12.81
C ASN A 18 22.17 1.94 12.80
N ILE A 19 22.87 0.87 13.19
CA ILE A 19 22.28 -0.47 13.34
C ILE A 19 21.07 -0.45 14.28
N ALA A 20 21.08 0.40 15.32
CA ALA A 20 19.93 0.54 16.21
C ALA A 20 18.71 1.13 15.47
N ALA A 21 18.91 2.15 14.63
CA ALA A 21 17.84 2.69 13.78
C ALA A 21 17.25 1.63 12.84
N ILE A 22 18.12 0.83 12.19
CA ILE A 22 17.68 -0.26 11.30
C ILE A 22 16.87 -1.32 12.07
N ARG A 23 17.32 -1.67 13.28
CA ARG A 23 16.65 -2.64 14.16
C ARG A 23 15.27 -2.16 14.59
N ILE A 24 15.18 -0.92 15.09
CA ILE A 24 13.92 -0.30 15.53
C ILE A 24 12.96 -0.14 14.36
N ALA A 25 13.46 0.25 13.18
CA ALA A 25 12.67 0.31 11.96
C ALA A 25 12.08 -1.06 11.61
N ALA A 26 12.86 -2.14 11.69
CA ALA A 26 12.41 -3.50 11.43
C ALA A 26 11.33 -3.96 12.41
N GLU A 27 11.51 -3.70 13.71
CA GLU A 27 10.54 -4.02 14.77
C GLU A 27 9.21 -3.27 14.59
N SER A 28 9.28 -2.02 14.14
CA SER A 28 8.10 -1.17 13.93
C SER A 28 7.20 -1.66 12.78
N CYS A 29 7.72 -2.46 11.86
CA CYS A 29 7.00 -2.88 10.65
C CYS A 29 5.84 -3.84 10.91
N ARG A 30 5.74 -4.43 12.11
CA ARG A 30 4.80 -5.52 12.45
C ARG A 30 4.81 -6.68 11.44
N ASN A 31 5.91 -6.87 10.72
CA ASN A 31 6.07 -7.95 9.76
C ASN A 31 7.23 -8.84 10.21
N ARG A 32 6.89 -10.02 10.76
CA ARG A 32 7.86 -10.97 11.29
C ARG A 32 8.89 -11.43 10.26
N TYR A 33 8.52 -11.49 8.98
CA TYR A 33 9.45 -11.88 7.92
C TYR A 33 10.53 -10.80 7.70
N ILE A 34 10.13 -9.53 7.59
CA ILE A 34 11.07 -8.41 7.44
C ILE A 34 11.95 -8.30 8.69
N GLU A 35 11.34 -8.36 9.87
CA GLU A 35 12.04 -8.27 11.13
C GLU A 35 13.11 -9.36 11.25
N ARG A 36 12.74 -10.62 10.97
CA ARG A 36 13.66 -11.75 10.99
C ARG A 36 14.78 -11.59 9.96
N GLN A 37 14.45 -11.24 8.72
CA GLN A 37 15.47 -11.03 7.67
C GLN A 37 16.45 -9.92 8.05
N ILE A 38 15.99 -8.84 8.68
CA ILE A 38 16.89 -7.76 9.09
C ILE A 38 17.76 -8.17 10.29
N LYS A 39 17.16 -8.78 11.32
CA LYS A 39 17.87 -9.15 12.56
C LYS A 39 18.82 -10.32 12.38
N ASP A 40 18.41 -11.35 11.64
CA ASP A 40 19.15 -12.62 11.57
C ASP A 40 20.07 -12.69 10.35
N TYR A 41 19.84 -11.87 9.33
CA TYR A 41 20.62 -11.89 8.08
C TYR A 41 21.28 -10.56 7.75
N VAL A 42 20.53 -9.45 7.65
CA VAL A 42 21.10 -8.16 7.19
C VAL A 42 22.14 -7.63 8.20
N ILE A 43 21.74 -7.42 9.46
CA ILE A 43 22.63 -6.84 10.49
C ILE A 43 23.89 -7.71 10.72
N PRO A 44 23.78 -9.04 10.92
CA PRO A 44 24.96 -9.88 11.12
C PRO A 44 25.91 -9.90 9.93
N ARG A 45 25.40 -9.65 8.72
CA ARG A 45 26.20 -9.65 7.50
C ARG A 45 26.88 -8.31 7.26
N MET A 46 26.23 -7.20 7.59
CA MET A 46 26.88 -5.89 7.65
C MET A 46 28.09 -5.93 8.60
N LEU A 47 27.89 -6.50 9.80
CA LEU A 47 28.94 -6.61 10.83
C LEU A 47 30.08 -7.56 10.46
N ARG A 48 29.77 -8.72 9.85
CA ARG A 48 30.79 -9.74 9.51
C ARG A 48 31.52 -9.45 8.21
N ASP A 49 30.78 -9.06 7.17
CA ASP A 49 31.32 -8.91 5.82
C ASP A 49 31.78 -7.47 5.54
N GLY A 50 31.49 -6.51 6.45
CA GLY A 50 31.77 -5.09 6.25
C GLY A 50 31.02 -4.49 5.06
N LYS A 51 29.92 -5.13 4.65
CA LYS A 51 29.10 -4.73 3.51
C LYS A 51 28.11 -3.66 3.89
N SER A 52 27.77 -2.81 2.93
CA SER A 52 26.77 -1.76 3.12
C SER A 52 25.39 -2.33 3.46
N PHE A 53 24.60 -1.52 4.15
CA PHE A 53 23.21 -1.86 4.48
C PHE A 53 22.41 -2.27 3.24
N VAL A 54 22.46 -1.50 2.16
CA VAL A 54 21.62 -1.76 0.98
C VAL A 54 22.10 -2.99 0.20
N GLU A 55 23.41 -3.28 0.18
CA GLU A 55 23.90 -4.53 -0.41
C GLU A 55 23.36 -5.75 0.34
N CYS A 56 23.41 -5.72 1.68
CA CYS A 56 22.88 -6.80 2.51
C CYS A 56 21.36 -6.93 2.35
N LEU A 57 20.64 -5.81 2.27
CA LEU A 57 19.19 -5.76 2.06
C LEU A 57 18.78 -6.35 0.71
N SER A 58 19.54 -6.07 -0.34
CA SER A 58 19.34 -6.61 -1.69
C SER A 58 19.39 -8.14 -1.69
N ARG A 59 20.34 -8.72 -0.95
CA ARG A 59 20.50 -10.17 -0.84
C ARG A 59 19.49 -10.84 0.10
N ALA A 60 18.80 -10.07 0.94
CA ALA A 60 17.82 -10.58 1.91
C ALA A 60 16.45 -10.87 1.26
N ASN A 61 16.20 -10.35 0.04
CA ASN A 61 14.94 -10.51 -0.69
C ASN A 61 13.68 -10.20 0.16
N CYS A 62 13.81 -9.31 1.15
CA CYS A 62 12.68 -8.88 1.97
C CYS A 62 12.01 -7.61 1.45
N PHE A 63 12.67 -6.84 0.59
CA PHE A 63 12.14 -5.64 -0.07
C PHE A 63 11.95 -5.85 -1.56
N THR A 64 11.08 -5.04 -2.17
CA THR A 64 10.90 -5.06 -3.62
C THR A 64 12.13 -4.48 -4.32
N LEU A 65 12.35 -4.91 -5.56
CA LEU A 65 13.47 -4.44 -6.39
C LEU A 65 13.50 -2.91 -6.51
N THR A 66 12.34 -2.27 -6.62
CA THR A 66 12.20 -0.82 -6.70
C THR A 66 12.68 -0.12 -5.42
N ALA A 67 12.34 -0.67 -4.25
CA ALA A 67 12.80 -0.14 -2.97
C ALA A 67 14.32 -0.25 -2.83
N VAL A 68 14.87 -1.42 -3.15
CA VAL A 68 16.32 -1.67 -3.10
C VAL A 68 17.06 -0.72 -4.03
N ARG A 69 16.58 -0.51 -5.26
CA ARG A 69 17.20 0.42 -6.22
C ARG A 69 17.19 1.88 -5.73
N ARG A 70 16.09 2.35 -5.13
CA ARG A 70 16.01 3.71 -4.58
C ARG A 70 16.96 3.90 -3.40
N LEU A 71 17.00 2.92 -2.49
CA LEU A 71 17.93 2.97 -1.36
C LEU A 71 19.38 2.91 -1.83
N LYS A 72 19.68 2.11 -2.88
CA LYS A 72 21.03 1.98 -3.41
C LYS A 72 21.54 3.30 -3.97
N SER A 73 20.73 3.98 -4.79
CA SER A 73 21.08 5.31 -5.30
C SER A 73 21.31 6.31 -4.17
N GLY A 74 20.52 6.24 -3.09
CA GLY A 74 20.69 7.10 -1.91
C GLY A 74 21.93 6.77 -1.08
N GLU A 75 22.30 5.50 -0.99
CA GLU A 75 23.52 5.05 -0.33
C GLU A 75 24.76 5.54 -1.07
N GLU A 76 24.79 5.42 -2.40
CA GLU A 76 25.88 5.90 -3.26
C GLU A 76 26.07 7.43 -3.21
N SER A 77 24.98 8.19 -3.03
CA SER A 77 25.01 9.65 -2.92
C SER A 77 25.11 10.17 -1.48
N GLY A 78 25.15 9.29 -0.47
CA GLY A 78 25.16 9.68 0.94
C GLY A 78 23.83 10.27 1.46
N THR A 79 22.74 10.14 0.71
CA THR A 79 21.40 10.66 1.03
C THR A 79 20.42 9.54 1.36
N LEU A 80 20.89 8.45 1.97
CA LEU A 80 20.09 7.26 2.29
C LEU A 80 18.86 7.60 3.14
N ARG A 81 19.01 8.57 4.06
CA ARG A 81 17.93 9.07 4.92
C ARG A 81 16.81 9.66 4.07
N GLU A 82 17.13 10.57 3.16
CA GLU A 82 16.18 11.21 2.26
C GLU A 82 15.54 10.19 1.30
N SER A 83 16.32 9.21 0.81
CA SER A 83 15.79 8.11 0.00
C SER A 83 14.81 7.23 0.77
N ALA A 84 15.02 7.02 2.07
CA ALA A 84 14.06 6.33 2.93
C ALA A 84 12.74 7.13 3.06
N LEU A 85 12.81 8.46 3.20
CA LEU A 85 11.60 9.30 3.21
C LEU A 85 10.83 9.22 1.89
N GLN A 86 11.53 9.33 0.75
CA GLN A 86 10.91 9.17 -0.56
C GLN A 86 10.22 7.81 -0.69
N LEU A 87 10.84 6.76 -0.17
CA LEU A 87 10.27 5.42 -0.19
C LEU A 87 9.05 5.30 0.73
N ALA A 88 9.06 5.93 1.90
CA ALA A 88 7.90 5.99 2.80
C ALA A 88 6.70 6.65 2.10
N ASN A 89 6.92 7.83 1.51
CA ASN A 89 5.88 8.58 0.79
C ASN A 89 5.34 7.81 -0.41
N TYR A 90 6.22 7.13 -1.14
CA TYR A 90 5.82 6.27 -2.26
C TYR A 90 4.88 5.15 -1.82
N TYR A 91 5.22 4.41 -0.76
CA TYR A 91 4.38 3.32 -0.28
C TYR A 91 3.09 3.80 0.37
N GLU A 92 3.10 4.96 1.03
CA GLU A 92 1.89 5.59 1.55
C GLU A 92 0.94 5.96 0.40
N ALA A 93 1.45 6.61 -0.65
CA ALA A 93 0.67 6.95 -1.83
C ALA A 93 0.13 5.70 -2.54
N GLU A 94 0.96 4.67 -2.72
CA GLU A 94 0.55 3.40 -3.32
C GLU A 94 -0.59 2.74 -2.51
N THR A 95 -0.49 2.76 -1.17
CA THR A 95 -1.53 2.22 -0.27
C THR A 95 -2.82 3.02 -0.36
N LYS A 96 -2.73 4.36 -0.34
CA LYS A 96 -3.88 5.26 -0.52
C LYS A 96 -4.57 5.04 -1.87
N HIS A 97 -3.81 4.92 -2.95
CA HIS A 97 -4.36 4.65 -4.28
C HIS A 97 -5.05 3.29 -4.36
N LYS A 98 -4.47 2.24 -3.76
CA LYS A 98 -5.11 0.92 -3.67
C LYS A 98 -6.42 1.00 -2.90
N MET A 99 -6.44 1.67 -1.75
CA MET A 99 -7.65 1.86 -0.96
C MET A 99 -8.72 2.62 -1.74
N LYS A 100 -8.36 3.74 -2.39
CA LYS A 100 -9.30 4.51 -3.21
C LYS A 100 -9.91 3.65 -4.32
N ARG A 101 -9.10 2.88 -5.04
CA ARG A 101 -9.60 1.97 -6.09
C ARG A 101 -10.57 0.93 -5.54
N LEU A 102 -10.30 0.36 -4.37
CA LEU A 102 -11.22 -0.58 -3.73
C LEU A 102 -12.54 0.09 -3.38
N THR A 103 -12.50 1.31 -2.85
CA THR A 103 -13.71 2.11 -2.58
C THR A 103 -14.47 2.44 -3.86
N ASP A 104 -13.78 2.83 -4.94
CA ASP A 104 -14.40 3.16 -6.22
C ASP A 104 -15.10 1.93 -6.82
N ILE A 105 -14.47 0.76 -6.74
CA ILE A 105 -15.07 -0.52 -7.17
C ILE A 105 -16.30 -0.85 -6.31
N ALA A 106 -16.23 -0.64 -4.99
CA ALA A 106 -17.36 -0.87 -4.09
C ALA A 106 -18.54 0.07 -4.42
N ASN A 107 -18.27 1.36 -4.65
CA ASN A 107 -19.28 2.33 -5.06
C ASN A 107 -19.93 1.96 -6.40
N LEU A 108 -19.13 1.50 -7.38
CA LEU A 108 -19.63 1.03 -8.66
C LEU A 108 -20.56 -0.18 -8.48
N ALA A 109 -20.19 -1.14 -7.64
CA ALA A 109 -21.02 -2.31 -7.36
C ALA A 109 -22.37 -1.92 -6.73
N VAL A 110 -22.36 -1.02 -5.74
CA VAL A 110 -23.59 -0.49 -5.13
C VAL A 110 -24.46 0.24 -6.16
N SER A 111 -23.85 1.07 -7.01
CA SER A 111 -24.57 1.78 -8.06
C SER A 111 -25.27 0.82 -9.03
N ILE A 112 -24.59 -0.25 -9.46
CA ILE A 112 -25.18 -1.24 -10.37
C ILE A 112 -26.40 -1.92 -9.73
N ILE A 113 -26.31 -2.27 -8.44
CA ILE A 113 -27.42 -2.90 -7.71
C ILE A 113 -28.64 -1.95 -7.67
N ILE A 114 -28.43 -0.68 -7.33
CA ILE A 114 -29.51 0.32 -7.28
C ILE A 114 -30.13 0.52 -8.67
N THR A 115 -29.31 0.63 -9.71
CA THR A 115 -29.79 0.79 -11.09
C THR A 115 -30.66 -0.40 -11.51
N ILE A 116 -30.25 -1.64 -11.20
CA ILE A 116 -31.05 -2.84 -11.50
C ILE A 116 -32.38 -2.81 -10.74
N MET A 117 -32.36 -2.46 -9.44
CA MET A 117 -33.58 -2.39 -8.62
C MET A 117 -34.58 -1.38 -9.16
N ILE A 118 -34.12 -0.19 -9.54
CA ILE A 118 -34.97 0.84 -10.16
C ILE A 118 -35.54 0.34 -11.48
N LEU A 119 -34.71 -0.28 -12.33
CA LEU A 119 -35.14 -0.81 -13.63
C LEU A 119 -36.25 -1.86 -13.48
N VAL A 120 -36.09 -2.79 -12.53
CA VAL A 120 -37.11 -3.80 -12.21
C VAL A 120 -38.40 -3.13 -11.73
N LEU A 121 -38.31 -2.16 -10.80
CA LEU A 121 -39.48 -1.46 -10.27
C LEU A 121 -40.24 -0.69 -11.35
N THR A 122 -39.52 0.01 -12.22
CA THR A 122 -40.11 0.75 -13.36
C THR A 122 -40.78 -0.20 -14.35
N LEU A 123 -40.15 -1.34 -14.67
CA LEU A 123 -40.73 -2.33 -15.58
C LEU A 123 -42.02 -2.94 -15.03
N VAL A 124 -42.02 -3.33 -13.75
CA VAL A 124 -43.22 -3.84 -13.07
C VAL A 124 -44.34 -2.79 -13.09
N SER A 125 -44.01 -1.53 -12.80
CA SER A 125 -44.98 -0.42 -12.81
C SER A 125 -45.60 -0.18 -14.19
N SER A 126 -44.85 -0.42 -15.27
CA SER A 126 -45.35 -0.31 -16.64
C SER A 126 -46.41 -1.37 -16.98
N GLU A 127 -46.24 -2.61 -16.52
CA GLU A 127 -47.18 -3.72 -16.79
C GLU A 127 -48.53 -3.51 -16.07
N ILE A 128 -48.51 -3.01 -14.83
CA ILE A 128 -49.75 -2.66 -14.09
C ILE A 128 -50.45 -1.43 -14.67
N GLY A 129 -49.73 -0.54 -15.37
CA GLY A 129 -50.30 0.66 -16.00
C GLY A 129 -51.12 0.37 -17.27
N PHE A 130 -50.98 -0.79 -17.89
CA PHE A 130 -51.66 -1.14 -19.14
C PHE A 130 -53.05 -1.79 -18.94
N VAL A 131 -53.37 -2.24 -17.72
CA VAL A 131 -54.68 -2.87 -17.38
C VAL A 131 -55.63 -1.84 -16.75
N SER A 132 -56.19 -0.94 -17.57
CA SER A 132 -57.46 -0.21 -17.31
C SER A 132 -57.91 0.52 -18.59
N PRO A 133 -58.97 0.04 -19.29
CA PRO A 133 -60.34 0.55 -19.06
C PRO A 133 -61.46 -0.52 -19.29
N PRO A 134 -62.72 -0.26 -18.88
CA PRO A 134 -63.68 0.34 -19.81
C PRO A 134 -64.61 1.39 -19.19
N SER A 135 -65.07 2.30 -20.04
CA SER A 135 -66.02 3.38 -19.78
C SER A 135 -67.36 2.88 -19.22
N PRO A 136 -67.95 3.51 -18.19
CA PRO A 136 -69.36 3.32 -17.92
C PRO A 136 -70.17 3.96 -19.06
N LEU A 137 -70.89 3.10 -19.76
CA LEU A 137 -71.93 3.44 -20.73
C LEU A 137 -72.92 4.45 -20.14
N SER A 138 -73.27 5.39 -21.02
CA SER A 138 -74.44 6.28 -20.99
C SER A 138 -75.63 5.76 -20.19
N ARG A 139 -76.12 6.58 -19.26
CA ARG A 139 -77.53 6.67 -18.93
C ARG A 139 -77.89 8.11 -18.62
#